data_AF-A0A916SM10-F1
#
_entry.id   AF-A0A916SM10-F1
#
_cell.length_a   1.000
_cell.length_b   1.000
_cell.length_c   1.000
_cell.angle_alpha   90.00
_cell.angle_beta   90.00
_cell.angle_gamma   90.00
#
_symmetry.space_group_name_H-M   'P 1'
#
loop_
_entity.id
_entity.type
_entity.pdbx_description
1 polymer ?
#
loop_
_entity_poly.entity_id
_entity_poly.type
_entity_poly.pdbx_seq_one_letter_code
_entity_poly.pdbx_strand_id
1 'polypeptide(L)'
;MSQSPTRSPASTYPSIPDAIAGTVDDESDSAELRRILFSGTVWFAAAVISAGIPLSGLLAAGWRPADLPLPADLVWWGGAAIALIGVAGLGWAGCPVLAWDAATALKQKRLCIRGGMVLFLLGTVAASVAVLAVPA
;
A
#
# COMPACT_ATOMS: atom_id res chain seq x y z
N MET A 1 -11.65 -39.74 14.91
CA MET A 1 -10.71 -38.77 15.53
C MET A 1 -11.37 -37.40 15.45
N SER A 2 -11.97 -36.97 16.55
CA SER A 2 -12.79 -35.74 16.66
C SER A 2 -12.01 -34.75 17.52
N GLN A 3 -11.59 -33.62 16.95
CA GLN A 3 -10.94 -32.56 17.73
C GLN A 3 -12.01 -31.66 18.34
N SER A 4 -11.98 -31.56 19.67
CA SER A 4 -12.84 -30.69 20.47
C SER A 4 -12.48 -29.21 20.23
N PRO A 5 -13.47 -28.31 20.09
CA PRO A 5 -13.20 -26.87 20.09
C PRO A 5 -12.85 -26.40 21.51
N THR A 6 -11.66 -25.81 21.64
CA THR A 6 -11.20 -25.11 22.85
C THR A 6 -12.14 -23.96 23.19
N ARG A 7 -12.79 -24.08 24.35
CA ARG A 7 -13.65 -23.07 24.99
C ARG A 7 -12.81 -21.84 25.32
N SER A 8 -13.12 -20.70 24.70
CA SER A 8 -12.56 -19.40 25.10
C SER A 8 -13.08 -19.04 26.50
N PRO A 9 -12.23 -18.60 27.45
CA PRO A 9 -12.68 -18.27 28.79
C PRO A 9 -13.65 -17.08 28.75
N ALA A 10 -14.76 -17.26 29.47
CA ALA A 10 -15.83 -16.29 29.62
C ALA A 10 -15.28 -14.95 30.14
N SER A 11 -15.31 -13.95 29.26
CA SER A 11 -15.12 -12.55 29.59
C SER A 11 -16.27 -12.10 30.50
N THR A 12 -16.04 -12.10 31.81
CA THR A 12 -16.99 -11.53 32.79
C THR A 12 -16.78 -10.03 32.79
N TYR A 13 -17.38 -9.33 31.83
CA TYR A 13 -17.65 -7.90 31.97
C TYR A 13 -19.06 -7.69 32.50
N PRO A 14 -19.28 -6.69 33.37
CA PRO A 14 -20.63 -6.24 33.67
C PRO A 14 -21.32 -5.87 32.36
N SER A 15 -22.50 -6.45 32.13
CA SER A 15 -23.31 -6.26 30.93
C SER A 15 -23.64 -4.78 30.75
N ILE A 16 -22.93 -4.14 29.82
CA ILE A 16 -23.27 -2.82 29.30
C ILE A 16 -24.67 -2.93 28.70
N PRO A 17 -25.62 -2.03 29.00
CA PRO A 17 -26.95 -2.04 28.39
C PRO A 17 -26.81 -2.11 26.87
N ASP A 18 -27.57 -2.96 26.18
CA ASP A 18 -27.43 -3.23 24.74
C ASP A 18 -27.43 -1.95 23.88
N ALA A 19 -28.10 -0.89 24.34
CA ALA A 19 -28.11 0.43 23.70
C ALA A 19 -26.76 1.19 23.76
N ILE A 20 -25.95 0.96 24.80
CA ILE A 20 -24.60 1.54 24.94
C ILE A 20 -23.57 0.62 24.27
N ALA A 21 -23.76 -0.70 24.31
CA ALA A 21 -22.89 -1.65 23.62
C ALA A 21 -22.83 -1.37 22.11
N GLY A 22 -23.99 -1.13 21.47
CA GLY A 22 -24.04 -0.75 20.05
C GLY A 22 -23.27 0.53 19.73
N THR A 23 -23.31 1.55 20.61
CA THR A 23 -22.57 2.81 20.39
C THR A 23 -21.06 2.69 20.61
N VAL A 24 -20.63 1.84 21.54
CA VAL A 24 -19.21 1.63 21.85
C VAL A 24 -18.53 0.80 20.75
N ASP A 25 -19.23 -0.20 20.22
CA ASP A 25 -18.74 -1.01 19.10
C ASP A 25 -18.66 -0.17 17.81
N ASP A 26 -19.65 0.68 17.53
CA ASP A 26 -19.63 1.62 16.39
C ASP A 26 -18.48 2.64 16.48
N GLU A 27 -18.24 3.21 17.67
CA GLU A 27 -17.16 4.18 17.87
C GLU A 27 -15.78 3.52 17.75
N SER A 28 -15.61 2.32 18.32
CA SER A 28 -14.43 1.46 18.17
C SER A 28 -14.11 1.14 16.70
N ASP A 29 -15.11 0.65 15.97
CA ASP A 29 -14.96 0.26 14.56
C ASP A 29 -14.63 1.46 13.68
N SER A 30 -15.22 2.62 13.96
CA SER A 30 -14.92 3.86 13.24
C SER A 30 -13.47 4.32 13.44
N ALA A 31 -12.92 4.20 14.67
CA ALA A 31 -11.56 4.56 14.99
C ALA A 31 -10.54 3.61 14.33
N GLU A 32 -10.85 2.31 14.29
CA GLU A 32 -10.03 1.31 13.62
C GLU A 32 -10.01 1.52 12.10
N LEU A 33 -11.18 1.75 11.48
CA LEU A 33 -11.28 2.09 10.05
C LEU A 33 -10.48 3.35 9.71
N ARG A 34 -10.52 4.37 10.57
CA ARG A 34 -9.73 5.61 10.38
C ARG A 34 -8.23 5.38 10.44
N ARG A 35 -7.74 4.56 11.39
CA ARG A 35 -6.32 4.16 11.46
C ARG A 35 -5.90 3.39 10.21
N ILE A 36 -6.74 2.47 9.79
CA ILE A 36 -6.54 1.65 8.60
C ILE A 36 -6.45 2.54 7.35
N LEU A 37 -7.37 3.49 7.16
CA LEU A 37 -7.32 4.44 6.05
C LEU A 37 -6.06 5.31 6.09
N PHE A 38 -5.74 5.89 7.26
CA PHE A 38 -4.57 6.74 7.43
C PHE A 38 -3.27 6.02 7.04
N SER A 39 -3.08 4.76 7.46
CA SER A 39 -1.89 4.00 7.10
C SER A 39 -1.71 3.84 5.57
N GLY A 40 -2.81 3.63 4.83
CA GLY A 40 -2.77 3.53 3.37
C GLY A 40 -2.36 4.85 2.72
N THR A 41 -2.93 5.96 3.19
CA THR A 41 -2.58 7.30 2.72
C THR A 41 -1.12 7.64 2.98
N VAL A 42 -0.59 7.27 4.15
CA VAL A 42 0.83 7.48 4.49
C VAL A 42 1.74 6.71 3.53
N TRP A 43 1.44 5.44 3.25
CA TRP A 43 2.25 4.65 2.31
C TRP A 43 2.17 5.17 0.88
N PHE A 44 0.99 5.59 0.42
CA PHE A 44 0.82 6.20 -0.89
C PHE A 44 1.62 7.51 -1.02
N ALA A 45 1.50 8.40 -0.02
CA ALA A 45 2.24 9.66 0.01
C ALA A 45 3.76 9.42 0.03
N ALA A 46 4.24 8.47 0.83
CA ALA A 46 5.65 8.11 0.88
C ALA A 46 6.17 7.60 -0.48
N ALA A 47 5.39 6.76 -1.18
CA ALA A 47 5.76 6.28 -2.51
C ALA A 47 5.86 7.42 -3.54
N VAL A 48 4.88 8.34 -3.55
CA VAL A 48 4.89 9.49 -4.47
C VAL A 48 6.06 10.42 -4.17
N ILE A 49 6.31 10.75 -2.91
CA ILE A 49 7.40 11.65 -2.51
C ILE A 49 8.77 11.04 -2.83
N SER A 50 8.95 9.76 -2.51
CA SER A 50 10.23 9.06 -2.72
C SER A 50 10.60 8.90 -4.19
N ALA A 51 9.63 8.72 -5.09
CA ALA A 51 9.89 8.72 -6.54
C ALA A 51 9.97 10.14 -7.12
N GLY A 52 9.13 11.05 -6.66
CA GLY A 52 9.00 12.40 -7.19
C GLY A 52 10.22 13.28 -6.93
N ILE A 53 10.79 13.26 -5.72
CA ILE A 53 11.93 14.12 -5.38
C ILE A 53 13.15 13.78 -6.26
N PRO A 54 13.66 12.53 -6.31
CA PRO A 54 14.82 12.20 -7.13
C PRO A 54 14.59 12.44 -8.62
N LEU A 55 13.41 12.07 -9.13
CA LEU A 55 13.06 12.28 -10.54
C LEU A 55 13.00 13.77 -10.88
N SER A 56 12.42 14.60 -10.01
CA SER A 56 12.41 16.05 -10.20
C SER A 56 13.82 16.64 -10.24
N GLY A 57 14.74 16.14 -9.41
CA GLY A 57 16.15 16.54 -9.43
C GLY A 57 16.85 16.18 -10.74
N LEU A 58 16.65 14.96 -11.24
CA LEU A 58 17.17 14.53 -12.55
C LEU A 58 16.65 15.42 -13.68
N LEU A 59 15.34 15.66 -13.72
CA LEU A 59 14.72 16.50 -14.75
C LEU A 59 15.20 17.95 -14.68
N ALA A 60 15.41 18.50 -13.48
CA ALA A 60 15.95 19.84 -13.28
C ALA A 60 17.42 19.95 -13.73
N ALA A 61 18.20 18.87 -13.61
CA ALA A 61 19.56 18.77 -14.14
C ALA A 61 19.63 18.60 -15.67
N GLY A 62 18.47 18.48 -16.35
CA GLY A 62 18.38 18.35 -17.80
C GLY A 62 18.36 16.92 -18.32
N TRP A 63 18.37 15.91 -17.44
CA TRP A 63 18.34 14.50 -17.84
C TRP A 63 17.04 14.15 -18.60
N ARG A 64 17.15 13.32 -19.65
CA ARG A 64 16.01 12.77 -20.38
C ARG A 64 16.11 11.24 -20.48
N PRO A 65 14.98 10.51 -20.39
CA PRO A 65 14.97 9.07 -20.63
C PRO A 65 15.51 8.69 -22.02
N ALA A 66 15.30 9.55 -23.02
CA ALA A 66 15.74 9.33 -24.39
C ALA A 66 17.27 9.33 -24.58
N ASP A 67 18.03 9.79 -23.58
CA ASP A 67 19.49 9.80 -23.62
C ASP A 67 20.09 8.43 -23.25
N LEU A 68 19.26 7.48 -22.77
CA LEU A 68 19.69 6.15 -22.39
C LEU A 68 19.95 5.27 -23.63
N PRO A 69 20.99 4.41 -23.61
CA PRO A 69 21.13 3.37 -24.61
C PRO A 69 19.94 2.39 -24.52
N LEU A 70 19.53 1.85 -25.65
CA LEU A 70 18.32 1.01 -25.80
C LEU A 70 18.08 -0.02 -24.68
N PRO A 71 19.06 -0.82 -24.21
CA PRO A 71 18.81 -1.74 -23.10
C PRO A 71 18.46 -1.04 -21.78
N ALA A 72 19.10 0.08 -21.46
CA ALA A 72 18.81 0.85 -20.26
C ALA A 72 17.47 1.60 -20.37
N ASP A 73 17.13 2.10 -21.56
CA ASP A 73 15.83 2.74 -21.83
C ASP A 73 14.67 1.78 -21.57
N LEU A 74 14.76 0.53 -22.06
CA LEU A 74 13.75 -0.50 -21.80
C LEU A 74 13.61 -0.83 -20.31
N VAL A 75 14.73 -0.96 -19.58
CA VAL A 75 14.70 -1.23 -18.14
C VAL A 75 14.14 -0.03 -17.36
N TRP A 76 14.45 1.20 -17.78
CA TRP A 76 13.90 2.41 -17.20
C TRP A 76 12.38 2.46 -17.33
N TRP A 77 11.84 2.31 -18.54
CA TRP A 77 10.39 2.34 -18.77
C TRP A 77 9.67 1.16 -18.12
N GLY A 78 10.26 -0.04 -18.18
CA GLY A 78 9.72 -1.21 -17.49
C GLY A 78 9.68 -1.01 -15.97
N GLY A 79 10.77 -0.53 -15.38
CA GLY A 79 10.85 -0.21 -13.96
C GLY A 79 9.85 0.87 -13.55
N ALA A 80 9.74 1.95 -14.33
CA ALA A 80 8.78 3.02 -14.10
C ALA A 80 7.33 2.53 -14.17
N ALA A 81 6.99 1.70 -15.15
CA ALA A 81 5.66 1.10 -15.29
C ALA A 81 5.32 0.20 -14.09
N ILE A 82 6.26 -0.67 -13.67
CA ILE A 82 6.10 -1.54 -12.50
C ILE A 82 5.92 -0.70 -11.22
N ALA A 83 6.71 0.37 -11.06
CA ALA A 83 6.60 1.28 -9.92
C ALA A 83 5.22 1.96 -9.89
N LEU A 84 4.74 2.42 -11.05
CA LEU A 84 3.44 3.08 -11.19
C LEU A 84 2.28 2.13 -10.89
N ILE A 85 2.36 0.85 -11.32
CA ILE A 85 1.40 -0.19 -10.93
C ILE A 85 1.44 -0.40 -9.41
N GLY A 86 2.62 -0.38 -8.79
CA GLY A 86 2.78 -0.44 -7.34
C GLY A 86 2.05 0.70 -6.62
N VAL A 87 2.26 1.95 -7.06
CA VAL A 87 1.58 3.15 -6.54
C VAL A 87 0.06 3.08 -6.75
N ALA A 88 -0.39 2.64 -7.92
CA ALA A 88 -1.81 2.44 -8.20
C ALA A 88 -2.42 1.38 -7.27
N GLY A 89 -1.70 0.30 -6.98
CA GLY A 89 -2.09 -0.71 -6.00
C GLY A 89 -2.22 -0.16 -4.57
N LEU A 90 -1.30 0.73 -4.17
CA LEU A 90 -1.40 1.43 -2.88
C LEU A 90 -2.63 2.35 -2.82
N GLY A 91 -2.93 3.08 -3.89
CA GLY A 91 -4.14 3.91 -4.00
C GLY A 91 -5.42 3.07 -3.97
N TRP A 92 -5.42 1.94 -4.68
CA TRP A 92 -6.54 1.00 -4.71
C TRP A 92 -6.83 0.41 -3.33
N ALA A 93 -5.87 0.34 -2.41
CA ALA A 93 -6.08 -0.19 -1.06
C ALA A 93 -7.13 0.60 -0.22
N GLY A 94 -7.56 1.79 -0.67
CA GLY A 94 -8.64 2.57 -0.07
C GLY A 94 -10.05 2.23 -0.59
N CYS A 95 -10.19 1.78 -1.84
CA CYS A 95 -11.48 1.56 -2.50
C CYS A 95 -12.30 0.34 -2.02
N PRO A 96 -11.70 -0.80 -1.59
CA PRO A 96 -12.45 -2.00 -1.19
C PRO A 96 -13.46 -1.81 -0.07
N VAL A 97 -13.26 -0.80 0.78
CA VAL A 97 -14.10 -0.57 1.96
C VAL A 97 -15.55 -0.20 1.60
N LEU A 98 -15.79 0.23 0.35
CA LEU A 98 -17.12 0.64 -0.13
C LEU A 98 -17.90 -0.49 -0.82
N ALA A 99 -17.23 -1.59 -1.19
CA ALA A 99 -17.81 -2.61 -2.07
C ALA A 99 -17.94 -4.01 -1.44
N TRP A 100 -17.26 -4.27 -0.31
CA TRP A 100 -17.20 -5.60 0.31
C TRP A 100 -17.30 -5.55 1.83
N ASP A 101 -17.68 -6.69 2.42
CA ASP A 101 -17.72 -6.88 3.87
C ASP A 101 -16.35 -6.61 4.53
N ALA A 102 -16.37 -6.13 5.78
CA ALA A 102 -15.18 -5.69 6.51
C ALA A 102 -14.04 -6.72 6.53
N ALA A 103 -14.36 -8.01 6.72
CA ALA A 103 -13.37 -9.08 6.73
C ALA A 103 -12.69 -9.30 5.37
N THR A 104 -13.42 -9.11 4.27
CA THR A 104 -12.90 -9.24 2.90
C THR A 104 -12.12 -7.98 2.52
N ALA A 105 -12.64 -6.80 2.86
CA ALA A 105 -11.95 -5.53 2.64
C ALA A 105 -10.58 -5.48 3.33
N LEU A 106 -10.47 -6.00 4.57
CA LEU A 106 -9.19 -6.06 5.28
C LEU A 106 -8.15 -6.96 4.61
N LYS A 107 -8.59 -8.12 4.09
CA LYS A 107 -7.71 -9.05 3.36
C LYS A 107 -7.21 -8.43 2.06
N GLN A 108 -8.11 -7.84 1.26
CA GLN A 108 -7.77 -7.15 0.02
C GLN A 108 -6.81 -5.99 0.28
N LYS A 109 -7.08 -5.18 1.31
CA LYS A 109 -6.20 -4.07 1.70
C LYS A 109 -4.79 -4.55 2.04
N ARG A 110 -4.64 -5.60 2.85
CA ARG A 110 -3.32 -6.16 3.19
C ARG A 110 -2.59 -6.66 1.95
N LEU A 111 -3.29 -7.29 1.02
CA LEU A 111 -2.73 -7.76 -0.24
C LEU A 111 -2.29 -6.60 -1.13
N CYS A 112 -3.14 -5.58 -1.31
CA CYS A 112 -2.83 -4.38 -2.10
C CYS A 112 -1.64 -3.59 -1.53
N ILE A 113 -1.56 -3.41 -0.20
CA ILE A 113 -0.43 -2.72 0.42
C ILE A 113 0.86 -3.50 0.21
N ARG A 114 0.87 -4.80 0.52
CA ARG A 114 2.08 -5.62 0.41
C ARG A 114 2.51 -5.80 -1.04
N GLY A 115 1.58 -6.15 -1.92
CA GLY A 115 1.84 -6.31 -3.35
C GLY A 115 2.26 -4.99 -4.00
N GLY A 116 1.55 -3.90 -3.69
CA GLY A 116 1.87 -2.56 -4.17
C GLY A 116 3.26 -2.10 -3.73
N MET A 117 3.64 -2.34 -2.48
CA MET A 117 4.97 -2.01 -1.97
C MET A 117 6.08 -2.81 -2.67
N VAL A 118 5.88 -4.12 -2.85
CA VAL A 118 6.87 -4.97 -3.54
C VAL A 118 7.06 -4.51 -4.99
N LEU A 119 5.97 -4.27 -5.72
CA LEU A 119 6.01 -3.74 -7.09
C LEU A 119 6.70 -2.37 -7.13
N PHE A 120 6.33 -1.47 -6.21
CA PHE A 120 6.94 -0.14 -6.13
C PHE A 120 8.46 -0.22 -5.94
N LEU A 121 8.93 -1.03 -4.97
CA LEU A 121 10.35 -1.20 -4.68
C LEU A 121 11.10 -1.86 -5.84
N LEU A 122 10.53 -2.91 -6.45
CA LEU A 122 11.16 -3.57 -7.60
C LEU A 122 11.30 -2.61 -8.79
N GLY A 123 10.24 -1.86 -9.10
CA GLY A 123 10.24 -0.91 -10.20
C GLY A 123 11.22 0.26 -9.98
N THR A 124 11.24 0.83 -8.77
CA THR A 124 12.14 1.94 -8.42
C THR A 124 13.61 1.52 -8.39
N VAL A 125 13.92 0.31 -7.91
CA VAL A 125 15.29 -0.25 -7.98
C VAL A 125 15.70 -0.48 -9.42
N ALA A 126 14.85 -1.11 -10.23
CA ALA A 126 15.14 -1.33 -11.66
C ALA A 126 15.39 -0.01 -12.41
N ALA A 127 14.54 0.98 -12.20
CA ALA A 127 14.69 2.31 -12.79
C ALA A 127 15.98 3.00 -12.33
N SER A 128 16.30 2.93 -11.04
CA SER A 128 17.52 3.53 -10.48
C SER A 128 18.79 2.86 -11.03
N VAL A 129 18.79 1.53 -11.15
CA VAL A 129 19.89 0.79 -11.77
C VAL A 129 20.05 1.19 -13.24
N ALA A 130 18.96 1.37 -13.99
CA ALA A 130 19.04 1.81 -15.39
C ALA A 130 19.74 3.16 -15.54
N VAL A 131 19.45 4.13 -14.65
CA VAL A 131 20.08 5.45 -14.67
C VAL A 131 21.55 5.37 -14.26
N LEU A 132 21.88 4.59 -13.23
CA LEU A 132 23.23 4.51 -12.67
C LEU A 132 24.19 3.61 -13.47
N ALA A 133 23.66 2.68 -14.27
CA ALA A 133 24.47 1.76 -15.07
C ALA A 133 25.04 2.41 -16.34
N VAL A 134 24.56 3.59 -16.72
CA VAL A 134 25.07 4.33 -17.87
C VAL A 134 26.21 5.25 -17.41
N PRO A 135 27.42 5.11 -17.98
CA PRO A 135 28.53 6.01 -17.66
C PRO A 135 28.17 7.45 -18.07
N ALA A 136 28.60 8.41 -17.25
CA ALA A 136 28.42 9.85 -17.48
C ALA A 136 29.24 10.35 -18.68
#